data_AF-A0A8X7YSK6-F1
#
_entry.id   AF-A0A8X7YSK6-F1
#
_cell.length_a   1.000
_cell.length_b   1.000
_cell.length_c   1.000
_cell.angle_alpha   90.00
_cell.angle_beta   90.00
_cell.angle_gamma   90.00
#
_symmetry.space_group_name_H-M   'P 1'
#
loop_
_entity.id
_entity.type
_entity.pdbx_description
1 polymer ?
#
loop_
_entity_poly.entity_id
_entity_poly.type
_entity_poly.pdbx_seq_one_letter_code
_entity_poly.pdbx_strand_id
1 'polypeptide(L)'
;MLQCIFILSDSGEVMLEKQLIGHKVDRSICAWFWDQVISQGDSFKSQASIFLGFILCDYVCVEILALYLLDFQFLCRVADVLSDYLEGLNEDVIKDNFVIVYELLDEMIDNGFPLTTEPNILREMIAPPNIVSKMLSVVTGNSSNVSDTLPGATASCVPWRTTDIKYANNEVYVDLVEEMDAIINRYSYVLKTFLGN
;
A
#
# COMPACT_ATOMS: atom_id res chain seq x y z
N MET A 1 -12.59 9.10 -4.92
CA MET A 1 -13.32 7.83 -4.66
C MET A 1 -12.89 6.86 -5.73
N LEU A 2 -12.18 5.84 -5.28
CA LEU A 2 -11.53 4.85 -6.12
C LEU A 2 -12.55 3.95 -6.81
N GLN A 3 -12.45 3.82 -8.14
CA GLN A 3 -13.37 2.96 -8.91
C GLN A 3 -12.81 1.55 -9.11
N CYS A 4 -11.51 1.46 -9.34
CA CYS A 4 -10.80 0.22 -9.59
C CYS A 4 -9.34 0.38 -9.17
N ILE A 5 -8.73 -0.74 -8.78
CA ILE A 5 -7.31 -0.87 -8.49
C ILE A 5 -6.73 -1.88 -9.48
N PHE A 6 -5.68 -1.47 -10.19
CA PHE A 6 -4.88 -2.34 -11.05
C PHE A 6 -3.47 -2.44 -10.51
N ILE A 7 -2.91 -3.65 -10.48
CA ILE A 7 -1.48 -3.88 -10.25
C ILE A 7 -0.89 -4.36 -11.57
N LEU A 8 0.12 -3.63 -12.06
CA LEU A 8 0.78 -3.91 -13.32
C LEU A 8 2.16 -4.54 -13.08
N SER A 9 2.59 -5.40 -13.99
CA SER A 9 3.97 -5.89 -14.07
C SER A 9 4.92 -4.81 -14.60
N ASP A 10 6.21 -5.11 -14.57
CA ASP A 10 7.27 -4.29 -15.18
C ASP A 10 7.17 -4.20 -16.72
N SER A 11 6.37 -5.08 -17.33
CA SER A 11 6.06 -5.16 -18.75
C SER A 11 4.74 -4.48 -19.11
N GLY A 12 3.99 -3.98 -18.12
CA GLY A 12 2.69 -3.33 -18.30
C GLY A 12 1.50 -4.30 -18.38
N GLU A 13 1.71 -5.57 -18.11
CA GLU A 13 0.64 -6.56 -18.04
C GLU A 13 -0.15 -6.41 -16.73
N VAL A 14 -1.47 -6.56 -16.80
CA VAL A 14 -2.33 -6.49 -15.62
C VAL A 14 -2.20 -7.80 -14.83
N MET A 15 -1.54 -7.74 -13.69
CA MET A 15 -1.38 -8.88 -12.78
C MET A 15 -2.61 -9.06 -11.89
N LEU A 16 -3.16 -7.96 -11.38
CA LEU A 16 -4.31 -7.95 -10.50
C LEU A 16 -5.27 -6.81 -10.88
N GLU A 17 -6.56 -7.09 -10.77
CA GLU A 17 -7.63 -6.12 -10.95
C GLU A 17 -8.65 -6.29 -9.82
N LYS A 18 -8.96 -5.19 -9.13
CA LYS A 18 -10.03 -5.10 -8.14
C LYS A 18 -10.99 -3.98 -8.51
N GLN A 19 -12.17 -4.35 -8.99
CA GLN A 19 -13.28 -3.42 -9.22
C GLN A 19 -13.95 -3.13 -7.89
N LEU A 20 -14.07 -1.84 -7.53
CA LEU A 20 -14.57 -1.40 -6.22
C LEU A 20 -16.01 -0.89 -6.30
N ILE A 21 -16.43 -0.41 -7.46
CA ILE A 21 -17.78 0.11 -7.70
C ILE A 21 -18.48 -0.80 -8.72
N GLY A 22 -19.82 -0.85 -8.70
CA GLY A 22 -20.62 -1.63 -9.64
C GLY A 22 -20.49 -1.26 -11.12
N HIS A 23 -19.78 -0.17 -11.47
CA HIS A 23 -19.44 0.14 -12.86
C HIS A 23 -18.05 -0.40 -13.19
N LYS A 24 -17.99 -1.37 -14.12
CA LYS A 24 -16.74 -1.99 -14.54
C LYS A 24 -15.86 -0.99 -15.31
N VAL A 25 -14.65 -0.75 -14.82
CA VAL A 25 -13.60 -0.01 -15.54
C VAL A 25 -12.92 -0.96 -16.54
N ASP A 26 -12.79 -0.54 -17.79
CA ASP A 26 -12.19 -1.38 -18.84
C ASP A 26 -10.65 -1.41 -18.75
N ARG A 27 -10.05 -2.58 -19.02
CA ARG A 27 -8.58 -2.78 -18.94
C ARG A 27 -7.80 -2.02 -20.02
N SER A 28 -8.42 -1.61 -21.12
CA SER A 28 -7.77 -0.84 -22.21
C SER A 28 -7.07 0.41 -21.70
N ILE A 29 -7.53 0.94 -20.57
CA ILE A 29 -6.90 2.08 -19.94
C ILE A 29 -5.50 1.81 -19.39
N CYS A 30 -5.20 0.57 -18.98
CA CYS A 30 -3.88 0.19 -18.51
C CYS A 30 -2.88 0.25 -19.67
N ALA A 31 -3.31 -0.17 -20.87
CA ALA A 31 -2.50 -0.05 -22.08
C ALA A 31 -2.24 1.42 -22.44
N TRP A 32 -3.28 2.27 -22.42
CA TRP A 32 -3.12 3.71 -22.64
C TRP A 32 -2.16 4.35 -21.62
N PHE A 33 -2.31 4.01 -20.33
CA PHE A 33 -1.43 4.51 -19.27
C PHE A 33 0.01 4.06 -19.47
N TRP A 34 0.23 2.79 -19.82
CA TRP A 34 1.55 2.24 -20.05
C TRP A 34 2.27 2.92 -21.21
N ASP A 35 1.56 3.21 -22.31
CA ASP A 35 2.09 3.99 -23.43
C ASP A 35 2.54 5.39 -22.99
N GLN A 36 1.81 6.05 -22.08
CA GLN A 36 2.21 7.33 -21.50
C GLN A 36 3.48 7.22 -20.67
N VAL A 37 3.60 6.19 -19.82
CA VAL A 37 4.80 5.96 -18.99
C VAL A 37 6.03 5.75 -19.86
N ILE A 38 5.93 4.92 -20.91
CA ILE A 38 7.03 4.69 -21.86
C ILE A 38 7.41 6.00 -22.57
N SER A 39 6.43 6.83 -22.93
CA SER A 39 6.68 8.09 -23.65
C SER A 39 7.45 9.14 -22.84
N GLN A 40 7.40 9.08 -21.50
CA GLN A 40 8.07 10.04 -20.61
C GLN A 40 9.52 9.68 -20.24
N GLY A 41 10.02 8.50 -20.63
CA GLY A 41 11.41 8.08 -20.43
C GLY A 41 11.79 7.72 -18.97
N ASP A 42 13.09 7.59 -18.69
CA ASP A 42 13.64 7.09 -17.40
C ASP A 42 13.36 7.99 -16.17
N SER A 43 12.82 9.19 -16.35
CA SER A 43 12.55 10.13 -15.25
C SER A 43 11.55 9.61 -14.21
N PHE A 44 10.72 8.61 -14.55
CA PHE A 44 9.74 7.99 -13.65
C PHE A 44 10.16 6.62 -13.07
N LYS A 45 11.27 6.03 -13.50
CA LYS A 45 11.64 4.65 -13.11
C LYS A 45 12.21 4.53 -11.70
N SER A 46 12.50 5.64 -11.01
CA SER A 46 13.24 5.61 -9.74
C SER A 46 12.38 5.42 -8.48
N GLN A 47 11.05 5.43 -8.59
CA GLN A 47 10.18 5.25 -7.42
C GLN A 47 8.82 4.70 -7.85
N ALA A 48 8.57 3.43 -7.50
CA ALA A 48 7.29 2.70 -7.48
C ALA A 48 7.30 1.41 -8.31
N SER A 49 7.66 0.30 -7.67
CA SER A 49 7.43 -1.05 -8.21
C SER A 49 5.94 -1.48 -8.13
N ILE A 50 5.04 -0.57 -7.73
CA ILE A 50 3.59 -0.74 -7.78
C ILE A 50 2.97 0.55 -8.31
N PHE A 51 2.55 0.55 -9.57
CA PHE A 51 1.73 1.62 -10.14
C PHE A 51 0.25 1.26 -10.00
N LEU A 52 -0.44 1.86 -9.02
CA LEU A 52 -1.90 1.85 -8.97
C LEU A 52 -2.43 2.95 -9.90
N GLY A 53 -2.93 2.55 -11.07
CA GLY A 53 -3.43 3.47 -12.08
C GLY A 53 -4.73 4.18 -11.65
N PHE A 54 -4.69 5.51 -11.56
CA PHE A 54 -5.87 6.37 -11.47
C PHE A 54 -6.33 6.82 -12.85
N ILE A 55 -7.65 6.83 -13.06
CA ILE A 55 -8.29 7.35 -14.26
C ILE A 55 -9.36 8.32 -13.82
N LEU A 56 -9.33 9.55 -14.31
CA LEU A 56 -10.52 10.40 -14.26
C LEU A 56 -10.84 11.02 -15.62
N CYS A 57 -12.11 10.84 -15.99
CA CYS A 57 -12.84 11.73 -16.88
C CYS A 57 -13.12 13.06 -16.15
N ASP A 58 -12.60 14.14 -16.73
CA ASP A 58 -13.12 15.51 -16.86
C ASP A 58 -13.94 16.22 -15.74
N TYR A 59 -13.39 17.39 -15.36
CA TYR A 59 -13.92 18.62 -14.72
C TYR A 59 -14.51 18.58 -13.28
N VAL A 60 -13.73 19.06 -12.29
CA VAL A 60 -14.06 20.06 -11.23
C VAL A 60 -12.80 20.24 -10.33
N CYS A 61 -12.25 21.46 -10.23
CA CYS A 61 -10.79 21.60 -10.04
C CYS A 61 -10.26 21.92 -8.61
N VAL A 62 -11.05 21.84 -7.53
CA VAL A 62 -10.51 22.19 -6.17
C VAL A 62 -10.89 21.18 -5.09
N GLU A 63 -12.15 20.75 -4.98
CA GLU A 63 -12.50 19.64 -4.06
C GLU A 63 -11.88 18.32 -4.50
N ILE A 64 -11.76 18.10 -5.82
CA ILE A 64 -11.24 16.86 -6.35
C ILE A 64 -9.72 16.72 -6.10
N LEU A 65 -8.96 17.81 -5.97
CA LEU A 65 -7.53 17.73 -5.64
C LEU A 65 -7.28 17.13 -4.25
N ALA A 66 -8.11 17.48 -3.26
CA ALA A 66 -8.03 16.89 -1.93
C ALA A 66 -8.39 15.40 -1.95
N LEU A 67 -9.43 15.03 -2.71
CA LEU A 67 -9.78 13.63 -2.95
C LEU A 67 -8.64 12.88 -3.64
N TYR A 68 -7.94 13.48 -4.62
CA TYR A 68 -6.81 12.86 -5.31
C TYR A 68 -5.60 12.62 -4.39
N LEU A 69 -5.31 13.55 -3.49
CA LEU A 69 -4.22 13.37 -2.53
C LEU A 69 -4.53 12.26 -1.53
N LEU A 70 -5.78 12.15 -1.07
CA LEU A 70 -6.22 11.05 -0.19
C LEU A 70 -6.17 9.71 -0.92
N ASP A 71 -6.68 9.69 -2.15
CA ASP A 71 -6.68 8.56 -3.06
C ASP A 71 -5.24 8.08 -3.32
N PHE A 72 -4.29 8.98 -3.61
CA PHE A 72 -2.86 8.69 -3.76
C PHE A 72 -2.20 8.21 -2.46
N GLN A 73 -2.44 8.91 -1.34
CA GLN A 73 -1.92 8.54 -0.03
C GLN A 73 -2.38 7.13 0.37
N PHE A 74 -3.62 6.77 0.04
CA PHE A 74 -4.14 5.43 0.22
C PHE A 74 -3.38 4.40 -0.62
N LEU A 75 -3.08 4.68 -1.90
CA LEU A 75 -2.28 3.74 -2.70
C LEU A 75 -0.88 3.53 -2.12
N CYS A 76 -0.23 4.59 -1.66
CA CYS A 76 1.07 4.49 -0.99
C CYS A 76 0.95 3.60 0.25
N ARG A 77 -0.10 3.80 1.05
CA ARG A 77 -0.37 2.96 2.22
C ARG A 77 -0.63 1.50 1.84
N VAL A 78 -1.34 1.23 0.75
CA VAL A 78 -1.51 -0.14 0.20
C VAL A 78 -0.16 -0.75 -0.16
N ALA A 79 0.71 0.00 -0.86
CA ALA A 79 2.04 -0.48 -1.20
C ALA A 79 2.89 -0.77 0.05
N ASP A 80 2.86 0.12 1.05
CA ASP A 80 3.58 -0.07 2.32
C ASP A 80 3.09 -1.34 3.05
N VAL A 81 1.78 -1.53 3.16
CA VAL A 81 1.17 -2.71 3.80
C VAL A 81 1.56 -3.99 3.04
N LEU A 82 1.45 -3.99 1.71
CA LEU A 82 1.82 -5.15 0.91
C LEU A 82 3.33 -5.46 1.03
N SER A 83 4.19 -4.43 1.05
CA SER A 83 5.62 -4.61 1.24
C SER A 83 5.95 -5.21 2.61
N ASP A 84 5.24 -4.78 3.66
CA ASP A 84 5.40 -5.25 5.04
C ASP A 84 4.86 -6.68 5.26
N TYR A 85 3.87 -7.10 4.46
CA TYR A 85 3.34 -8.47 4.48
C TYR A 85 4.17 -9.46 3.67
N LEU A 86 4.62 -9.03 2.51
CA LEU A 86 5.23 -9.91 1.50
C LEU A 86 6.77 -9.87 1.53
N GLU A 87 7.36 -9.02 2.37
CA GLU A 87 8.82 -8.77 2.46
C GLU A 87 9.44 -8.34 1.12
N GLY A 88 8.64 -7.70 0.26
CA GLY A 88 9.04 -7.23 -1.06
C GLY A 88 7.89 -7.22 -2.06
N LEU A 89 8.02 -6.39 -3.10
CA LEU A 89 7.00 -6.17 -4.11
C LEU A 89 7.57 -6.41 -5.50
N ASN A 90 7.78 -7.68 -5.82
CA ASN A 90 8.14 -8.11 -7.17
C ASN A 90 7.02 -8.97 -7.78
N GLU A 91 7.13 -9.22 -9.08
CA GLU A 91 6.08 -9.89 -9.84
C GLU A 91 5.78 -11.31 -9.31
N ASP A 92 6.82 -12.09 -9.04
CA ASP A 92 6.70 -13.47 -8.56
C ASP A 92 6.04 -13.52 -7.18
N VAL A 93 6.45 -12.64 -6.26
CA VAL A 93 5.91 -12.56 -4.90
C VAL A 93 4.42 -12.19 -4.90
N ILE A 94 4.00 -11.25 -5.75
CA ILE A 94 2.58 -10.88 -5.88
C ILE A 94 1.77 -12.03 -6.48
N LYS A 95 2.31 -12.74 -7.49
CA LYS A 95 1.66 -13.91 -8.10
C LYS A 95 1.51 -15.07 -7.11
N ASP A 96 2.56 -15.36 -6.34
CA ASP A 96 2.57 -16.45 -5.37
C ASP A 96 1.64 -16.18 -4.17
N ASN A 97 1.38 -14.91 -3.85
CA ASN A 97 0.55 -14.50 -2.71
C ASN A 97 -0.75 -13.79 -3.14
N PHE A 98 -1.23 -14.00 -4.36
CA PHE A 98 -2.36 -13.24 -4.93
C PHE A 98 -3.63 -13.27 -4.05
N VAL A 99 -3.87 -14.37 -3.34
CA VAL A 99 -5.00 -14.52 -2.41
C VAL A 99 -4.90 -13.49 -1.28
N ILE A 100 -3.73 -13.39 -0.64
CA ILE A 100 -3.49 -12.45 0.46
C ILE A 100 -3.60 -11.02 -0.03
N VAL A 101 -3.12 -10.72 -1.25
CA VAL A 101 -3.27 -9.39 -1.84
C VAL A 101 -4.75 -9.02 -2.00
N TYR A 102 -5.60 -9.94 -2.48
CA TYR A 102 -7.04 -9.69 -2.56
C TYR A 102 -7.70 -9.55 -1.19
N GLU A 103 -7.37 -10.42 -0.22
CA GLU A 103 -7.89 -10.33 1.14
C GLU A 103 -7.55 -8.97 1.77
N LEU A 104 -6.30 -8.51 1.61
CA LEU A 104 -5.87 -7.20 2.10
C LEU A 104 -6.61 -6.07 1.39
N LEU A 105 -6.74 -6.10 0.07
CA LEU A 105 -7.47 -5.07 -0.66
C LEU A 105 -8.95 -5.02 -0.24
N ASP A 106 -9.58 -6.16 0.00
CA ASP A 106 -11.00 -6.23 0.39
C ASP A 106 -11.24 -5.66 1.80
N GLU A 107 -10.26 -5.77 2.69
CA GLU A 107 -10.33 -5.20 4.03
C GLU A 107 -9.91 -3.71 4.07
N MET A 108 -8.96 -3.33 3.22
CA MET A 108 -8.42 -1.96 3.18
C MET A 108 -9.37 -0.97 2.50
N ILE A 109 -10.23 -1.42 1.59
CA ILE A 109 -11.13 -0.54 0.83
C ILE A 109 -12.49 -1.18 0.56
N ASP A 110 -13.56 -0.44 0.87
CA ASP A 110 -14.93 -0.84 0.56
C ASP A 110 -15.62 0.27 -0.26
N ASN A 111 -16.24 -0.12 -1.37
CA ASN A 111 -16.97 0.77 -2.29
C ASN A 111 -16.21 2.06 -2.68
N GLY A 112 -14.88 1.97 -2.81
CA GLY A 112 -14.03 3.10 -3.19
C GLY A 112 -13.60 4.02 -2.04
N PHE A 113 -13.91 3.65 -0.79
CA PHE A 113 -13.51 4.37 0.42
C PHE A 113 -12.53 3.53 1.25
N PRO A 114 -11.37 4.09 1.65
CA PRO A 114 -10.47 3.44 2.59
C PRO A 114 -11.17 3.08 3.90
N LEU A 115 -10.96 1.87 4.39
CA LEU A 115 -11.53 1.34 5.64
C LEU A 115 -10.40 1.05 6.65
N THR A 116 -9.93 -0.19 6.73
CA THR A 116 -8.93 -0.63 7.70
C THR A 116 -7.54 -0.55 7.08
N THR A 117 -6.74 0.47 7.44
CA THR A 117 -5.39 0.67 6.85
C THR A 117 -4.26 0.53 7.88
N GLU A 118 -4.57 0.19 9.12
CA GLU A 118 -3.61 -0.01 10.19
C GLU A 118 -3.01 -1.43 10.14
N PRO A 119 -1.67 -1.58 9.95
CA PRO A 119 -1.03 -2.89 9.79
C PRO A 119 -1.27 -3.85 10.96
N ASN A 120 -1.34 -3.34 12.19
CA ASN A 120 -1.57 -4.14 13.39
C ASN A 120 -2.96 -4.79 13.38
N ILE A 121 -3.98 -4.04 12.93
CA ILE A 121 -5.34 -4.56 12.81
C ILE A 121 -5.40 -5.57 11.67
N LEU A 122 -4.84 -5.21 10.51
CA LEU A 122 -4.83 -6.08 9.34
C LEU A 122 -4.18 -7.43 9.68
N ARG A 123 -3.08 -7.45 10.45
CA ARG A 123 -2.35 -8.69 10.80
C ARG A 123 -3.13 -9.61 11.73
N GLU A 124 -4.04 -9.05 12.53
CA GLU A 124 -4.96 -9.84 13.35
C GLU A 124 -6.11 -10.43 12.52
N MET A 125 -6.49 -9.77 11.42
CA MET A 125 -7.56 -10.23 10.51
C MET A 125 -7.06 -11.21 9.47
N ILE A 126 -5.91 -10.92 8.86
CA ILE A 126 -5.33 -11.61 7.73
C ILE A 126 -3.90 -11.99 8.12
N ALA A 127 -3.65 -13.28 8.30
CA ALA A 127 -2.35 -13.76 8.71
C ALA A 127 -1.30 -13.56 7.59
N PRO A 128 -0.11 -12.99 7.89
CA PRO A 128 0.98 -12.91 6.92
C PRO A 128 1.43 -14.29 6.41
N PRO A 129 2.01 -14.37 5.21
CA PRO A 129 2.51 -15.60 4.61
C PRO A 129 3.80 -16.11 5.28
N ASN A 130 3.75 -16.48 6.56
CA ASN A 130 4.90 -17.08 7.24
C ASN A 130 4.94 -18.62 7.08
N ILE A 131 6.15 -19.19 7.08
CA ILE A 131 6.38 -20.64 6.98
C ILE A 131 5.62 -21.42 8.08
N VAL A 132 5.38 -20.78 9.23
CA VAL A 132 4.68 -21.36 10.37
C VAL A 132 3.18 -21.59 10.07
N SER A 133 2.51 -20.70 9.32
CA SER A 133 1.11 -20.89 8.93
C SER A 133 0.97 -21.95 7.82
N LYS A 134 1.97 -22.08 6.93
CA LYS A 134 2.07 -23.22 5.98
C LYS A 134 2.26 -24.57 6.69
N MET A 135 3.04 -24.61 7.78
CA MET A 135 3.19 -25.85 8.58
C MET A 135 1.95 -26.16 9.43
N LEU A 136 1.28 -25.14 9.97
CA LEU A 136 0.09 -25.32 10.79
C LEU A 136 -1.09 -25.82 9.96
N SER A 137 -1.32 -25.25 8.77
CA SER A 137 -2.39 -25.67 7.85
C SER A 137 -2.26 -27.11 7.34
N VAL A 138 -1.03 -27.62 7.19
CA VAL A 138 -0.76 -29.04 6.87
C VAL A 138 -1.12 -29.98 8.03
N VAL A 139 -1.02 -29.50 9.28
CA VAL A 139 -1.27 -30.30 10.49
C VAL A 139 -2.73 -30.24 10.94
N THR A 140 -3.38 -29.08 10.83
CA THR A 140 -4.74 -28.86 11.35
C THR A 140 -5.82 -28.98 10.28
N GLY A 141 -5.47 -28.95 8.98
CA GLY A 141 -6.46 -29.01 7.89
C GLY A 141 -7.30 -27.74 7.73
N ASN A 142 -7.02 -26.69 8.51
CA ASN A 142 -7.63 -25.37 8.39
C ASN A 142 -6.74 -24.50 7.50
N SER A 143 -7.21 -24.18 6.28
CA SER A 143 -6.45 -23.47 5.26
C SER A 143 -6.86 -22.00 5.08
N SER A 144 -7.62 -21.41 6.01
CA SER A 144 -8.01 -19.99 5.92
C SER A 144 -6.91 -19.10 6.52
N ASN A 145 -6.49 -18.09 5.76
CA ASN A 145 -5.60 -17.03 6.26
C ASN A 145 -6.37 -15.97 7.06
N VAL A 146 -7.70 -15.98 6.95
CA VAL A 146 -8.61 -15.08 7.67
C VAL A 146 -8.90 -15.63 9.06
N SER A 147 -8.80 -14.75 10.06
CA SER A 147 -9.08 -15.03 11.47
C SER A 147 -10.59 -15.09 11.75
N ASP A 148 -11.02 -16.07 12.55
CA ASP A 148 -12.42 -16.22 12.99
C ASP A 148 -12.80 -15.25 14.13
N THR A 149 -11.84 -14.50 14.68
CA THR A 149 -12.03 -13.58 15.79
C THR A 149 -11.77 -12.15 15.38
N LEU A 150 -12.67 -11.23 15.73
CA LEU A 150 -12.45 -9.80 15.47
C LEU A 150 -11.21 -9.30 16.24
N PRO A 151 -10.35 -8.48 15.60
CA PRO A 151 -9.18 -7.88 16.23
C PRO A 151 -9.59 -7.03 17.43
N GLY A 152 -8.85 -7.13 18.53
CA GLY A 152 -9.14 -6.35 19.76
C GLY A 152 -9.02 -4.84 19.53
N ALA A 153 -8.17 -4.44 18.59
CA ALA A 153 -7.97 -3.05 18.21
C ALA A 153 -9.15 -2.43 17.43
N THR A 154 -10.02 -3.22 16.78
CA THR A 154 -11.22 -2.67 16.07
C THR A 154 -12.26 -2.10 17.03
N ALA A 155 -12.26 -2.53 18.30
CA ALA A 155 -13.15 -2.01 19.34
C ALA A 155 -12.55 -0.80 20.10
N SER A 156 -11.32 -0.40 19.76
CA SER A 156 -10.57 0.66 20.43
C SER A 156 -10.60 1.97 19.64
N CYS A 157 -10.71 3.10 20.32
CA CYS A 157 -10.49 4.43 19.70
C CYS A 157 -9.01 4.69 19.34
N VAL A 158 -8.11 3.74 19.64
CA VAL A 158 -6.67 3.80 19.40
C VAL A 158 -6.30 2.67 18.43
N PRO A 159 -6.50 2.85 17.12
CA PRO A 159 -6.40 1.75 16.15
C PRO A 159 -4.96 1.31 15.86
N TRP A 160 -3.96 2.17 16.14
CA TRP A 160 -2.54 1.86 15.93
C TRP A 160 -1.94 0.98 17.03
N ARG A 161 -2.65 0.71 18.13
CA ARG A 161 -2.11 -0.04 19.28
C ARG A 161 -3.11 -1.05 19.82
N THR A 162 -2.66 -2.28 19.98
CA THR A 162 -3.45 -3.34 20.61
C THR A 162 -3.62 -3.09 22.11
N THR A 163 -4.77 -3.49 22.66
CA THR A 163 -5.06 -3.33 24.08
C THR A 163 -4.30 -4.38 24.90
N ASP A 164 -4.00 -4.06 26.16
CA ASP A 164 -3.47 -5.01 27.15
C ASP A 164 -2.11 -5.67 26.84
N ILE A 165 -1.28 -5.06 25.98
CA ILE A 165 0.10 -5.53 25.74
C ILE A 165 0.92 -5.47 27.04
N LYS A 166 1.55 -6.60 27.41
CA LYS A 166 2.45 -6.70 28.56
C LYS A 166 3.86 -7.05 28.11
N TYR A 167 4.82 -6.25 28.52
CA TYR A 167 6.25 -6.50 28.31
C TYR A 167 6.92 -6.92 29.61
N ALA A 168 7.95 -7.76 29.52
CA ALA A 168 8.77 -8.13 30.67
C ALA A 168 9.56 -6.92 31.20
N ASN A 169 10.13 -6.13 30.28
CA ASN A 169 10.76 -4.83 30.54
C ASN A 169 10.07 -3.77 29.69
N ASN A 170 9.72 -2.63 30.29
CA ASN A 170 9.14 -1.50 29.56
C ASN A 170 10.26 -0.54 29.19
N GLU A 171 10.75 -0.65 27.95
CA GLU A 171 11.84 0.16 27.42
C GLU A 171 11.35 0.98 26.21
N VAL A 172 11.92 2.16 26.01
CA VAL A 172 11.64 3.03 24.85
C VAL A 172 12.97 3.41 24.22
N TYR A 173 13.09 3.12 22.93
CA TYR A 173 14.24 3.48 22.11
C TYR A 173 13.85 4.70 21.27
N VAL A 174 14.74 5.67 21.15
CA VAL A 174 14.51 6.91 20.41
C VAL A 174 15.70 7.16 19.49
N ASP A 175 15.45 7.16 18.19
CA ASP A 175 16.43 7.49 17.17
C ASP A 175 16.22 8.94 16.72
N LEU A 176 17.27 9.77 16.86
CA LEU A 176 17.28 11.15 16.37
C LEU A 176 18.00 11.18 15.02
N VAL A 177 17.24 11.28 13.94
CA VAL A 177 17.77 11.34 12.57
C VAL A 177 17.61 12.76 12.05
N GLU A 178 18.73 13.42 11.73
CA GLU A 178 18.75 14.76 11.15
C GLU A 178 19.17 14.69 9.68
N GLU A 179 18.39 15.31 8.78
CA GLU A 179 18.69 15.37 7.35
C GLU A 179 18.94 16.82 6.92
N MET A 180 20.08 17.08 6.26
CA MET A 180 20.46 18.40 5.80
C MET A 180 20.57 18.45 4.27
N ASP A 181 19.65 19.19 3.65
CA ASP A 181 19.67 19.49 2.23
C ASP A 181 20.37 20.83 1.98
N ALA A 182 21.41 20.83 1.16
CA ALA A 182 22.12 22.04 0.78
C ALA A 182 22.36 22.13 -0.73
N ILE A 183 22.02 23.28 -1.31
CA ILE A 183 22.37 23.63 -2.69
C ILE A 183 23.59 24.55 -2.64
N ILE A 184 24.71 24.07 -3.18
CA ILE A 184 25.98 24.80 -3.22
C ILE A 184 26.31 25.14 -4.67
N ASN A 185 26.68 26.39 -4.93
CA ASN A 185 27.08 26.79 -6.28
C ASN A 185 28.53 26.36 -6.60
N ARG A 186 28.92 26.48 -7.88
CA ARG A 186 30.28 26.18 -8.36
C ARG A 186 31.41 26.98 -7.71
N TYR A 187 31.08 28.03 -6.95
CA TYR A 187 32.02 28.87 -6.22
C TYR A 187 32.00 28.56 -4.70
N SER A 188 31.41 27.43 -4.30
CA SER A 188 31.31 26.98 -2.91
C SER A 188 30.50 27.89 -1.99
N TYR A 189 29.62 28.75 -2.54
CA TYR A 189 28.64 29.48 -1.75
C TYR A 189 27.35 28.67 -1.62
N VAL A 190 26.83 28.60 -0.40
CA VAL A 190 25.53 28.02 -0.09
C VAL A 190 24.43 28.93 -0.64
N LEU A 191 23.60 28.39 -1.53
CA LEU A 191 22.44 29.08 -2.08
C LEU A 191 21.20 28.86 -1.22
N LYS A 192 21.05 27.65 -0.68
CA LYS A 192 19.94 27.24 0.17
C LYS A 192 20.40 26.12 1.07
N THR A 193 20.02 26.19 2.35
CA THR A 193 20.13 25.08 3.29
C THR A 193 18.79 24.88 3.95
N PHE A 194 18.38 23.63 4.08
CA PHE A 194 17.21 23.20 4.82
C PHE A 194 17.66 22.09 5.77
N LEU A 195 17.27 22.22 7.03
CA LEU A 195 17.39 21.14 8.00
C LEU A 195 15.98 20.59 8.17
N GLY A 196 15.76 19.37 7.68
CA GLY A 196 14.52 18.63 7.91
C GLY A 196 14.58 17.97 9.28
N ASN A 197 13.58 18.25 10.11
CA ASN A 197 13.27 17.48 11.31
C ASN A 197 12.13 16.51 11.00
#